data_AF-A0A1S1Q5I3-F1
#
_entry.id   AF-A0A1S1Q5I3-F1
#
_cell.length_a   1.000
_cell.length_b   1.000
_cell.length_c   1.000
_cell.angle_alpha   90.00
_cell.angle_beta   90.00
_cell.angle_gamma   90.00
#
_symmetry.space_group_name_H-M   'P 1'
#
loop_
_entity.id
_entity.type
_entity.pdbx_description
1 polymer ?
#
loop_
_entity_poly.entity_id
_entity_poly.type
_entity_poly.pdbx_seq_one_letter_code
_entity_poly.pdbx_strand_id
1 'polypeptide(L)'
;MQLFPTDVLRIHEEVGEETRNESALGRLMSVVELLVLVGLATLLWEQSRRELLPATLFIVDGPLAMYGPPAKLRSWALDYFQAMAASTPGNGPFVCGIEKTGTMVDYARQLAHHDVLAPGDLLVCDENVIARVINAGNARAYGKETYWGRKFVYRALDGRVVVPTVLPPAGAPYDTQGGRPEPEDYPTLPAILDVIDRTGSSMYVDGIIPVAAAHGKAAFPIGVGTDVLRLVASRRLGLDHTPKPSGPVASKP
;
A
#
# COMPACT_ATOMS: atom_id res chain seq x y z
N MET A 1 -19.67 22.30 -17.54
CA MET A 1 -18.56 21.33 -17.33
C MET A 1 -18.81 20.67 -15.98
N GLN A 2 -19.09 19.37 -15.95
CA GLN A 2 -19.30 18.64 -14.69
C GLN A 2 -17.93 18.24 -14.13
N LEU A 3 -17.70 18.56 -12.85
CA LEU A 3 -16.50 18.18 -12.11
C LEU A 3 -16.84 16.94 -11.27
N PHE A 4 -16.09 15.86 -11.43
CA PHE A 4 -16.25 14.62 -10.67
C PHE A 4 -15.18 14.49 -9.59
N PRO A 5 -15.46 13.83 -8.45
CA PRO A 5 -14.45 13.53 -7.43
C PRO A 5 -13.22 12.79 -7.99
N THR A 6 -13.38 12.01 -9.05
CA THR A 6 -12.30 11.30 -9.75
C THR A 6 -11.37 12.22 -10.53
N ASP A 7 -11.81 13.42 -10.90
CA ASP A 7 -10.99 14.37 -11.66
C ASP A 7 -9.80 14.86 -10.84
N VAL A 8 -9.96 14.90 -9.52
CA VAL A 8 -8.89 15.14 -8.56
C VAL A 8 -7.76 14.12 -8.75
N LEU A 9 -8.06 12.86 -9.05
CA LEU A 9 -7.05 11.81 -9.17
C LEU A 9 -6.21 11.92 -10.44
N ARG A 10 -6.74 12.54 -11.50
CA ARG A 10 -6.07 12.74 -12.80
C ARG A 10 -5.47 11.45 -13.39
N ILE A 11 -5.99 10.27 -13.02
CA ILE A 11 -5.49 8.96 -13.50
C ILE A 11 -5.64 8.83 -15.03
N HIS A 12 -6.68 9.45 -15.58
CA HIS A 12 -6.93 9.47 -17.02
C HIS A 12 -5.79 10.10 -17.83
N GLU A 13 -4.94 10.94 -17.22
CA GLU A 13 -3.79 11.55 -17.89
C GLU A 13 -2.62 10.57 -18.09
N GLU A 14 -2.59 9.46 -17.34
CA GLU A 14 -1.59 8.40 -17.56
C GLU A 14 -2.02 7.39 -18.63
N VAL A 15 -3.23 7.52 -19.19
CA VAL A 15 -3.70 6.70 -20.31
C VAL A 15 -3.16 7.31 -21.60
N GLY A 16 -2.20 6.63 -22.22
CA GLY A 16 -1.61 7.03 -23.49
C GLY A 16 -2.10 6.18 -24.65
N GLU A 17 -2.02 6.70 -25.88
CA GLU A 17 -2.38 5.96 -27.09
C GLU A 17 -1.33 4.90 -27.47
N GLU A 18 -0.07 5.11 -27.12
CA GLU A 18 1.07 4.26 -27.52
C GLU A 18 1.64 3.41 -26.38
N THR A 19 1.30 3.71 -25.12
CA THR A 19 1.86 3.05 -23.93
C THR A 19 0.87 2.07 -23.31
N ARG A 20 1.36 1.01 -22.67
CA ARG A 20 0.49 0.11 -21.90
C ARG A 20 -0.13 0.85 -20.72
N ASN A 21 -1.43 0.67 -20.52
CA ASN A 21 -2.21 1.28 -19.43
C ASN A 21 -1.93 0.66 -18.04
N GLU A 22 -0.86 -0.12 -17.90
CA GLU A 22 -0.43 -0.76 -16.65
C GLU A 22 -0.16 0.29 -15.56
N SER A 23 0.41 1.45 -15.92
CA SER A 23 0.66 2.55 -14.98
C SER A 23 -0.66 3.12 -14.44
N ALA A 24 -1.58 3.51 -15.32
CA ALA A 24 -2.89 4.04 -14.94
C ALA A 24 -3.69 3.05 -14.08
N LEU A 25 -3.66 1.75 -14.43
CA LEU A 25 -4.31 0.71 -13.63
C LEU A 25 -3.63 0.53 -12.26
N GLY A 26 -2.31 0.60 -12.21
CA GLY A 26 -1.54 0.60 -10.96
C GLY A 26 -1.88 1.80 -10.07
N ARG A 27 -2.04 2.99 -10.64
CA ARG A 27 -2.50 4.18 -9.89
C ARG A 27 -3.90 3.98 -9.31
N LEU A 28 -4.81 3.45 -10.11
CA LEU A 28 -6.17 3.15 -9.64
C LEU A 28 -6.15 2.14 -8.49
N MET A 29 -5.34 1.08 -8.62
CA MET A 29 -5.15 0.08 -7.58
C MET A 29 -4.66 0.72 -6.26
N SER A 30 -3.60 1.53 -6.30
CA SER A 30 -3.10 2.22 -5.09
C SER A 30 -4.14 3.16 -4.46
N VAL A 31 -4.95 3.85 -5.27
CA VAL A 31 -6.05 4.69 -4.73
C VAL A 31 -7.10 3.81 -4.06
N VAL A 32 -7.51 2.71 -4.68
CA VAL A 32 -8.50 1.78 -4.11
C VAL A 32 -7.98 1.16 -2.82
N GLU A 33 -6.71 0.72 -2.78
CA GLU A 33 -6.08 0.18 -1.58
C GLU A 33 -6.07 1.18 -0.43
N LEU A 34 -5.72 2.44 -0.70
CA LEU A 34 -5.76 3.50 0.30
C LEU A 34 -7.20 3.74 0.80
N LEU A 35 -8.19 3.78 -0.10
CA LEU A 35 -9.60 3.98 0.29
C LEU A 35 -10.16 2.82 1.11
N VAL A 36 -9.78 1.57 0.78
CA VAL A 36 -10.14 0.38 1.56
C VAL A 36 -9.50 0.44 2.94
N LEU A 37 -8.21 0.77 3.02
CA LEU A 37 -7.51 0.94 4.29
C LEU A 37 -8.19 2.01 5.16
N VAL A 38 -8.47 3.18 4.57
CA VAL A 38 -9.19 4.26 5.25
C VAL A 38 -10.55 3.75 5.73
N GLY A 39 -11.37 3.17 4.86
CA GLY A 39 -12.71 2.70 5.25
C GLY A 39 -12.71 1.68 6.38
N LEU A 40 -11.81 0.69 6.35
CA LEU A 40 -11.68 -0.32 7.41
C LEU A 40 -11.18 0.28 8.72
N ALA A 41 -10.20 1.18 8.66
CA ALA A 41 -9.69 1.86 9.85
C ALA A 41 -10.73 2.81 10.45
N THR A 42 -11.46 3.56 9.62
CA THR A 42 -12.58 4.43 10.03
C THR A 42 -13.65 3.62 10.75
N LEU A 43 -14.02 2.44 10.23
CA LEU A 43 -15.01 1.58 10.85
C LEU A 43 -14.62 1.25 12.31
N LEU A 44 -13.37 0.81 12.54
CA LEU A 44 -12.90 0.53 13.90
C LEU A 44 -12.77 1.80 14.75
N TRP A 45 -12.37 2.91 14.14
CA TRP A 45 -12.22 4.19 14.83
C TRP A 45 -13.53 4.82 15.28
N GLU A 46 -14.62 4.59 14.54
CA GLU A 46 -15.96 5.06 14.89
C GLU A 46 -16.68 4.10 15.83
N GLN A 47 -16.57 2.78 15.59
CA GLN A 47 -17.38 1.78 16.29
C GLN A 47 -16.68 1.15 17.51
N SER A 48 -15.35 1.09 17.53
CA SER A 48 -14.60 0.38 18.58
C SER A 48 -13.21 0.97 18.83
N ARG A 49 -13.18 2.30 19.02
CA ARG A 49 -11.94 3.08 19.18
C ARG A 49 -11.06 2.63 20.35
N ARG A 50 -11.68 2.15 21.43
CA ARG A 50 -10.99 1.84 22.69
C ARG A 50 -10.57 0.37 22.80
N GLU A 51 -11.12 -0.50 21.95
CA GLU A 51 -10.99 -1.95 22.09
C GLU A 51 -10.37 -2.56 20.84
N LEU A 52 -11.08 -2.52 19.70
CA LEU A 52 -10.59 -3.19 18.49
C LEU A 52 -9.52 -2.38 17.75
N LEU A 53 -9.64 -1.04 17.69
CA LEU A 53 -8.66 -0.23 16.97
C LEU A 53 -7.23 -0.37 17.54
N PRO A 54 -7.00 -0.30 18.88
CA PRO A 54 -5.66 -0.48 19.44
C PRO A 54 -5.16 -1.93 19.39
N ALA A 55 -6.04 -2.90 19.12
CA ALA A 55 -5.69 -4.32 19.00
C ALA A 55 -5.54 -4.78 17.53
N THR A 56 -5.67 -3.87 16.55
CA THR A 56 -5.65 -4.21 15.12
C THR A 56 -4.45 -3.55 14.45
N LEU A 57 -3.63 -4.37 13.78
CA LEU A 57 -2.61 -3.92 12.84
C LEU A 57 -3.16 -3.99 11.41
N PHE A 58 -3.19 -2.85 10.73
CA PHE A 58 -3.47 -2.75 9.31
C PHE A 58 -2.17 -2.86 8.51
N ILE A 59 -2.13 -3.77 7.53
CA ILE A 59 -0.94 -3.99 6.71
C ILE A 59 -1.28 -3.82 5.23
N VAL A 60 -0.53 -2.93 4.57
CA VAL A 60 -0.59 -2.70 3.13
C VAL A 60 0.48 -3.54 2.42
N ASP A 61 0.12 -4.17 1.30
CA ASP A 61 1.06 -4.87 0.42
C ASP A 61 1.78 -3.86 -0.48
N GLY A 62 2.86 -3.27 0.03
CA GLY A 62 3.57 -2.15 -0.56
C GLY A 62 3.80 -1.02 0.44
N PRO A 63 4.51 0.04 0.05
CA PRO A 63 4.80 1.15 0.95
C PRO A 63 3.54 1.99 1.24
N LEU A 64 3.54 2.66 2.40
CA LEU A 64 2.64 3.77 2.70
C LEU A 64 3.06 4.99 1.86
N ALA A 65 2.73 4.94 0.57
CA ALA A 65 3.08 5.96 -0.42
C ALA A 65 2.01 6.06 -1.52
N MET A 66 1.91 7.25 -2.11
CA MET A 66 1.14 7.53 -3.31
C MET A 66 2.04 8.19 -4.34
N TYR A 67 1.91 7.77 -5.59
CA TYR A 67 2.79 8.21 -6.68
C TYR A 67 1.98 8.74 -7.86
N GLY A 68 2.64 9.51 -8.73
CA GLY A 68 2.01 10.07 -9.93
C GLY A 68 0.96 11.13 -9.62
N PRO A 69 -0.02 11.34 -10.53
CA PRO A 69 -1.06 12.35 -10.35
C PRO A 69 -1.88 12.22 -9.04
N PRO A 70 -2.17 11.01 -8.51
CA PRO A 70 -2.81 10.85 -7.20
C PRO A 70 -1.92 11.16 -5.98
N ALA A 71 -0.65 11.52 -6.14
CA ALA A 71 0.29 11.67 -5.02
C ALA A 71 -0.22 12.60 -3.91
N LYS A 72 -1.00 13.63 -4.22
CA LYS A 72 -1.63 14.51 -3.20
C LYS A 72 -2.51 13.79 -2.17
N LEU A 73 -2.98 12.57 -2.45
CA LEU A 73 -3.69 11.77 -1.44
C LEU A 73 -2.80 11.39 -0.26
N ARG A 74 -1.46 11.39 -0.41
CA ARG A 74 -0.52 11.10 0.69
C ARG A 74 -0.66 12.06 1.86
N SER A 75 -0.85 13.36 1.61
CA SER A 75 -1.06 14.32 2.71
C SER A 75 -2.40 14.08 3.40
N TRP A 76 -3.46 13.78 2.65
CA TRP A 76 -4.76 13.50 3.25
C TRP A 76 -4.77 12.21 4.06
N ALA A 77 -4.09 11.17 3.59
CA ALA A 77 -3.89 9.94 4.35
C ALA A 77 -3.14 10.22 5.66
N LEU A 78 -2.01 10.93 5.58
CA LEU A 78 -1.22 11.32 6.75
C LEU A 78 -2.06 12.06 7.78
N ASP A 79 -2.73 13.14 7.37
CA ASP A 79 -3.55 13.97 8.25
C ASP A 79 -4.70 13.16 8.88
N TYR A 80 -5.32 12.28 8.09
CA TYR A 80 -6.43 11.44 8.56
C TYR A 80 -5.99 10.45 9.63
N PHE A 81 -4.90 9.72 9.38
CA PHE A 81 -4.41 8.75 10.36
C PHE A 81 -3.75 9.42 11.58
N GLN A 82 -3.21 10.63 11.46
CA GLN A 82 -2.74 11.41 12.61
C GLN A 82 -3.90 11.93 13.47
N ALA A 83 -5.01 12.36 12.86
CA ALA A 83 -6.23 12.68 13.60
C ALA A 83 -6.80 11.44 14.32
N MET A 84 -6.72 10.27 13.69
CA MET A 84 -7.05 8.99 14.31
C MET A 84 -6.13 8.69 15.49
N ALA A 85 -4.82 8.87 15.35
CA ALA A 85 -3.84 8.67 16.41
C ALA A 85 -4.11 9.58 17.61
N ALA A 86 -4.28 10.88 17.36
CA ALA A 86 -4.49 11.90 18.39
C ALA A 86 -5.75 11.68 19.24
N SER A 87 -6.75 10.97 18.69
CA SER A 87 -8.03 10.73 19.37
C SER A 87 -8.20 9.30 19.90
N THR A 88 -7.23 8.41 19.63
CA THR A 88 -7.24 7.01 20.08
C THR A 88 -6.46 6.90 21.40
N PRO A 89 -7.04 6.33 22.46
CA PRO A 89 -6.31 6.13 23.71
C PRO A 89 -5.13 5.16 23.54
N GLY A 90 -3.97 5.52 24.08
CA GLY A 90 -2.76 4.69 24.01
C GLY A 90 -2.02 4.83 22.68
N ASN A 91 -1.32 3.77 22.26
CA ASN A 91 -0.64 3.73 20.97
C ASN A 91 -1.61 3.22 19.89
N GLY A 92 -1.62 3.87 18.73
CA GLY A 92 -2.44 3.50 17.60
C GLY A 92 -2.76 4.72 16.71
N PRO A 93 -3.37 4.53 15.52
CA PRO A 93 -3.63 3.24 14.90
C PRO A 93 -2.33 2.55 14.48
N PHE A 94 -2.31 1.22 14.53
CA PHE A 94 -1.18 0.43 14.03
C PHE A 94 -1.36 0.25 12.53
N VAL A 95 -0.55 0.97 11.74
CA VAL A 95 -0.60 0.92 10.28
C VAL A 95 0.82 0.80 9.75
N CYS A 96 1.06 -0.21 8.92
CA CYS A 96 2.31 -0.32 8.18
C CYS A 96 2.07 -0.76 6.74
N GLY A 97 3.03 -0.39 5.89
CA GLY A 97 3.19 -0.98 4.56
C GLY A 97 4.40 -1.90 4.57
N ILE A 98 4.39 -2.95 3.76
CA ILE A 98 5.53 -3.87 3.63
C ILE A 98 5.97 -3.94 2.18
N GLU A 99 7.22 -3.58 1.92
CA GLU A 99 7.82 -3.69 0.60
C GLU A 99 8.48 -5.05 0.40
N LYS A 100 8.11 -5.73 -0.69
CA LYS A 100 8.69 -7.02 -1.10
C LYS A 100 9.75 -6.89 -2.20
N THR A 101 9.74 -5.75 -2.89
CA THR A 101 10.59 -5.43 -4.05
C THR A 101 11.01 -3.96 -4.01
N GLY A 102 12.03 -3.62 -4.80
CA GLY A 102 12.53 -2.26 -4.94
C GLY A 102 13.92 -2.07 -4.34
N THR A 103 14.56 -0.95 -4.67
CA THR A 103 15.99 -0.71 -4.39
C THR A 103 16.35 -0.80 -2.91
N MET A 104 15.45 -0.38 -2.01
CA MET A 104 15.67 -0.49 -0.57
C MET A 104 15.65 -1.96 -0.09
N VAL A 105 14.76 -2.77 -0.64
CA VAL A 105 14.70 -4.22 -0.34
C VAL A 105 15.96 -4.91 -0.85
N ASP A 106 16.40 -4.58 -2.07
CA ASP A 106 17.61 -5.15 -2.66
C ASP A 106 18.86 -4.75 -1.85
N TYR A 107 18.95 -3.49 -1.42
CA TYR A 107 20.00 -3.01 -0.54
C TYR A 107 20.00 -3.74 0.81
N ALA A 108 18.83 -3.88 1.44
CA ALA A 108 18.68 -4.60 2.71
C ALA A 108 19.09 -6.07 2.60
N ARG A 109 18.74 -6.75 1.50
CA ARG A 109 19.17 -8.12 1.21
C ARG A 109 20.68 -8.23 1.06
N GLN A 110 21.34 -7.26 0.44
CA GLN A 110 22.80 -7.23 0.35
C GLN A 110 23.47 -7.06 1.72
N LEU A 111 22.95 -6.16 2.56
CA LEU A 111 23.45 -6.00 3.93
C LEU A 111 23.31 -7.29 4.75
N ALA A 112 22.16 -7.96 4.63
CA ALA A 112 21.90 -9.23 5.27
C ALA A 112 22.79 -10.37 4.74
N HIS A 113 23.06 -10.39 3.42
CA HIS A 113 23.93 -11.39 2.77
C HIS A 113 25.40 -11.26 3.18
N HIS A 114 25.85 -10.04 3.49
CA HIS A 114 27.22 -9.77 3.94
C HIS A 114 27.35 -9.67 5.47
N ASP A 115 26.38 -10.22 6.22
CA ASP A 115 26.36 -10.25 7.69
C ASP A 115 26.50 -8.85 8.36
N VAL A 116 26.10 -7.80 7.66
CA VAL A 116 26.07 -6.42 8.20
C VAL A 116 24.83 -6.19 9.07
N LEU A 117 23.73 -6.90 8.78
CA LEU A 117 22.50 -6.90 9.58
C LEU A 117 22.26 -8.28 10.20
N ALA A 118 22.36 -8.37 11.53
CA ALA A 118 22.05 -9.56 12.30
C ALA A 118 20.54 -9.68 12.58
N PRO A 119 19.99 -10.88 12.80
CA PRO A 119 18.60 -11.06 13.23
C PRO A 119 18.26 -10.24 14.48
N GLY A 120 17.16 -9.50 14.42
CA GLY A 120 16.74 -8.51 15.43
C GLY A 120 17.22 -7.08 15.13
N ASP A 121 18.13 -6.87 14.18
CA ASP A 121 18.62 -5.53 13.86
C ASP A 121 17.56 -4.71 13.11
N LEU A 122 17.40 -3.47 13.58
CA LEU A 122 16.62 -2.42 12.93
C LEU A 122 17.57 -1.37 12.36
N LEU A 123 17.53 -1.19 11.05
CA LEU A 123 18.22 -0.12 10.36
C LEU A 123 17.22 1.00 10.02
N VAL A 124 17.53 2.19 10.51
CA VAL A 124 16.81 3.42 10.19
C VAL A 124 17.20 3.87 8.78
N CYS A 125 16.22 4.04 7.89
CA CYS A 125 16.47 4.59 6.56
C CYS A 125 16.53 6.12 6.64
N ASP A 126 17.59 6.65 7.26
CA ASP A 126 17.90 8.07 7.39
C ASP A 126 18.42 8.68 6.06
N GLU A 127 18.81 9.96 6.08
CA GLU A 127 19.38 10.62 4.90
C GLU A 127 20.62 9.89 4.35
N ASN A 128 21.48 9.36 5.23
CA ASN A 128 22.72 8.69 4.83
C ASN A 128 22.44 7.37 4.11
N VAL A 129 21.54 6.56 4.66
CA VAL A 129 21.10 5.31 4.04
C VAL A 129 20.39 5.60 2.73
N ILE A 130 19.47 6.57 2.72
CA ILE A 130 18.76 6.98 1.50
C ILE A 130 19.77 7.41 0.44
N ALA A 131 20.71 8.31 0.73
CA ALA A 131 21.71 8.78 -0.22
C ALA A 131 22.48 7.64 -0.89
N ARG A 132 22.84 6.59 -0.13
CA ARG A 132 23.51 5.40 -0.64
C ARG A 132 22.63 4.55 -1.55
N VAL A 133 21.33 4.48 -1.27
CA VAL A 133 20.38 3.59 -1.98
C VAL A 133 19.88 4.21 -3.28
N ILE A 134 19.46 5.49 -3.27
CA ILE A 134 18.80 6.11 -4.43
C ILE A 134 19.76 6.87 -5.36
N ASN A 135 21.02 7.05 -4.95
CA ASN A 135 22.04 7.79 -5.71
C ASN A 135 21.53 9.15 -6.25
N ALA A 136 20.72 9.85 -5.46
CA ALA A 136 20.05 11.08 -5.83
C ALA A 136 20.82 12.31 -5.29
N GLY A 137 20.87 13.39 -6.07
CA GLY A 137 21.57 14.62 -5.67
C GLY A 137 20.97 15.37 -4.47
N ASN A 138 19.77 14.99 -4.01
CA ASN A 138 19.15 15.53 -2.79
C ASN A 138 18.38 14.42 -2.04
N ALA A 139 19.13 13.60 -1.29
CA ALA A 139 18.58 12.54 -0.45
C ALA A 139 17.67 13.09 0.67
N ARG A 140 17.95 14.30 1.14
CA ARG A 140 17.21 14.93 2.25
C ARG A 140 15.75 15.21 1.93
N ALA A 141 15.44 15.49 0.67
CA ALA A 141 14.07 15.70 0.19
C ALA A 141 13.36 14.41 -0.27
N TYR A 142 13.98 13.24 -0.07
CA TYR A 142 13.41 11.97 -0.50
C TYR A 142 12.01 11.77 0.05
N GLY A 143 11.10 11.30 -0.81
CA GLY A 143 9.79 10.83 -0.38
C GLY A 143 8.82 11.91 0.11
N LYS A 144 9.23 13.17 0.27
CA LYS A 144 8.38 14.28 0.75
C LYS A 144 7.05 14.37 -0.01
N GLU A 145 7.07 14.19 -1.32
CA GLU A 145 5.89 14.35 -2.16
C GLU A 145 5.09 13.05 -2.36
N THR A 146 5.61 11.91 -1.89
CA THR A 146 5.04 10.59 -2.22
C THR A 146 4.70 9.76 -0.99
N TYR A 147 5.55 9.73 0.02
CA TYR A 147 5.41 8.88 1.20
C TYR A 147 4.60 9.55 2.30
N TRP A 148 3.81 8.74 2.99
CA TRP A 148 3.11 9.11 4.22
C TRP A 148 3.41 8.14 5.38
N GLY A 149 4.36 7.23 5.20
CA GLY A 149 5.09 6.53 6.25
C GLY A 149 6.59 6.50 5.99
N ARG A 150 7.39 6.24 7.02
CA ARG A 150 8.86 6.17 6.97
C ARG A 150 9.32 4.75 6.81
N LYS A 151 10.28 4.52 5.91
CA LYS A 151 10.92 3.22 5.72
C LYS A 151 11.85 2.90 6.89
N PHE A 152 11.82 1.64 7.29
CA PHE A 152 12.83 0.98 8.08
C PHE A 152 13.28 -0.28 7.34
N VAL A 153 14.45 -0.79 7.67
CA VAL A 153 14.88 -2.13 7.31
C VAL A 153 14.96 -2.94 8.59
N TYR A 154 14.26 -4.07 8.63
CA TYR A 154 14.27 -4.97 9.77
C TYR A 154 14.76 -6.34 9.33
N ARG A 155 15.77 -6.86 10.04
CA ARG A 155 16.15 -8.27 9.94
C ARG A 155 15.35 -9.02 10.99
N ALA A 156 14.31 -9.75 10.56
CA ALA A 156 13.46 -10.52 11.45
C ALA A 156 14.27 -11.60 12.21
N LEU A 157 13.74 -12.04 13.35
CA LEU A 157 14.40 -13.04 14.20
C LEU A 157 14.60 -14.39 13.50
N ASP A 158 13.74 -14.70 12.53
CA ASP A 158 13.86 -15.89 11.68
C ASP A 158 14.76 -15.68 10.45
N GLY A 159 15.43 -14.53 10.36
CA GLY A 159 16.40 -14.20 9.32
C GLY A 159 15.82 -13.60 8.05
N ARG A 160 14.50 -13.41 7.93
CA ARG A 160 13.89 -12.66 6.81
C ARG A 160 14.32 -11.19 6.81
N VAL A 161 14.32 -10.57 5.63
CA VAL A 161 14.58 -9.14 5.48
C VAL A 161 13.29 -8.45 5.09
N VAL A 162 12.80 -7.57 5.97
CA VAL A 162 11.53 -6.88 5.77
C VAL A 162 11.77 -5.38 5.73
N VAL A 163 11.14 -4.69 4.77
CA VAL A 163 11.21 -3.23 4.66
C VAL A 163 9.83 -2.65 4.96
N PRO A 164 9.50 -2.38 6.23
CA PRO A 164 8.25 -1.75 6.59
C PRO A 164 8.31 -0.23 6.39
N THR A 165 7.20 0.35 5.95
CA THR A 165 6.91 1.78 6.08
C THR A 165 5.93 2.01 7.22
N VAL A 166 6.27 2.83 8.21
CA VAL A 166 5.44 3.08 9.40
C VAL A 166 5.01 4.54 9.47
N LEU A 167 3.76 4.76 9.83
CA LEU A 167 3.17 6.09 10.02
C LEU A 167 3.68 6.73 11.33
N PRO A 168 4.14 8.00 11.31
CA PRO A 168 4.38 8.75 12.55
C PRO A 168 3.04 9.30 13.10
N PRO A 169 2.83 9.32 14.43
CA PRO A 169 1.60 9.81 15.05
C PRO A 169 1.42 11.33 14.90
N ALA A 170 2.51 12.08 14.63
CA ALA A 170 2.49 13.50 14.37
C ALA A 170 3.66 13.92 13.45
N GLY A 171 3.40 14.90 12.57
CA GLY A 171 4.42 15.46 11.68
C GLY A 171 4.70 14.59 10.44
N ALA A 172 5.52 15.11 9.51
CA ALA A 172 5.78 14.41 8.27
C ALA A 172 6.90 13.36 8.41
N PRO A 173 6.74 12.13 7.89
CA PRO A 173 7.82 11.13 7.87
C PRO A 173 9.01 11.58 7.02
N TYR A 174 8.73 12.38 5.98
CA TYR A 174 9.70 13.00 5.09
C TYR A 174 9.29 14.44 4.78
N ASP A 175 10.26 15.36 4.78
CA ASP A 175 10.09 16.75 4.37
C ASP A 175 11.36 17.28 3.68
N THR A 176 11.52 18.59 3.50
CA THR A 176 12.73 19.16 2.87
C THR A 176 13.98 19.12 3.76
N GLN A 177 13.82 18.80 5.04
CA GLN A 177 14.86 18.76 6.07
C GLN A 177 15.16 17.33 6.57
N GLY A 178 14.54 16.30 5.97
CA GLY A 178 14.74 14.89 6.32
C GLY A 178 13.60 14.27 7.13
N GLY A 179 12.57 15.04 7.50
CA GLY A 179 11.38 14.58 8.21
C GLY A 179 11.66 14.06 9.62
N ARG A 180 11.02 12.94 9.96
CA ARG A 180 11.10 12.25 11.26
C ARG A 180 11.87 10.94 11.12
N PRO A 181 13.21 10.94 11.22
CA PRO A 181 13.99 9.72 11.00
C PRO A 181 14.05 8.82 12.23
N GLU A 182 13.89 9.36 13.45
CA GLU A 182 14.22 8.64 14.67
C GLU A 182 13.18 7.56 14.98
N PRO A 183 13.58 6.33 15.38
CA PRO A 183 12.64 5.28 15.79
C PRO A 183 11.67 5.71 16.90
N GLU A 184 12.11 6.62 17.78
CA GLU A 184 11.31 7.19 18.86
C GLU A 184 10.12 8.02 18.35
N ASP A 185 10.21 8.57 17.13
CA ASP A 185 9.08 9.24 16.48
C ASP A 185 7.97 8.23 16.08
N TYR A 186 8.21 6.92 16.19
CA TYR A 186 7.31 5.84 15.78
C TYR A 186 6.98 4.88 16.94
N PRO A 187 6.16 5.28 17.92
CA PRO A 187 5.83 4.46 19.09
C PRO A 187 5.09 3.16 18.76
N THR A 188 4.49 3.05 17.57
CA THR A 188 3.84 1.83 17.07
C THR A 188 4.82 0.82 16.48
N LEU A 189 6.05 1.23 16.14
CA LEU A 189 7.05 0.41 15.46
C LEU A 189 7.39 -0.89 16.23
N PRO A 190 7.68 -0.88 17.56
CA PRO A 190 8.01 -2.12 18.26
C PRO A 190 6.92 -3.19 18.17
N ALA A 191 5.65 -2.80 18.30
CA ALA A 191 4.52 -3.72 18.18
C ALA A 191 4.35 -4.26 16.75
N ILE A 192 4.61 -3.42 15.74
CA ILE A 192 4.61 -3.84 14.33
C ILE A 192 5.70 -4.89 14.08
N LEU A 193 6.91 -4.68 14.61
CA LEU A 193 8.01 -5.63 14.47
C LEU A 193 7.71 -6.97 15.17
N ASP A 194 7.13 -6.96 16.38
CA ASP A 194 6.66 -8.18 17.06
C ASP A 194 5.67 -8.98 16.21
N VAL A 195 4.72 -8.30 15.56
CA VAL A 195 3.77 -8.98 14.66
C VAL A 195 4.50 -9.53 13.43
N ILE A 196 5.49 -8.82 12.87
CA ILE A 196 6.28 -9.30 11.73
C ILE A 196 7.05 -10.58 12.08
N ASP A 197 7.65 -10.65 13.28
CA ASP A 197 8.33 -11.85 13.74
C ASP A 197 7.36 -13.03 13.93
N ARG A 198 6.19 -12.78 14.52
CA ARG A 198 5.19 -13.82 14.82
C ARG A 198 4.40 -14.29 13.60
N THR A 199 4.27 -13.46 12.56
CA THR A 199 3.46 -13.75 11.36
C THR A 199 4.29 -14.14 10.15
N GLY A 200 5.55 -14.51 10.37
CA GLY A 200 6.44 -14.96 9.30
C GLY A 200 5.92 -16.16 8.54
N SER A 201 6.01 -16.10 7.20
CA SER A 201 5.69 -17.22 6.33
C SER A 201 6.97 -17.81 5.73
N SER A 202 7.24 -19.08 5.96
CA SER A 202 8.30 -19.82 5.24
C SER A 202 7.92 -20.14 3.78
N MET A 203 6.65 -19.98 3.39
CA MET A 203 6.18 -20.27 2.03
C MET A 203 6.44 -19.15 1.01
N TYR A 204 6.74 -17.92 1.48
CA TYR A 204 7.00 -16.77 0.62
C TYR A 204 8.24 -16.04 1.11
N VAL A 205 9.28 -15.96 0.26
CA VAL A 205 10.52 -15.24 0.56
C VAL A 205 10.18 -13.81 0.99
N ASP A 206 10.58 -13.44 2.21
CA ASP A 206 10.35 -12.12 2.83
C ASP A 206 8.87 -11.71 2.96
N GLY A 207 7.92 -12.65 2.87
CA GLY A 207 6.50 -12.39 3.06
C GLY A 207 6.04 -12.55 4.52
N ILE A 208 4.98 -11.82 4.89
CA ILE A 208 4.18 -12.13 6.09
C ILE A 208 2.91 -12.90 5.68
N ILE A 209 2.46 -13.83 6.52
CA ILE A 209 1.32 -14.74 6.23
C ILE A 209 0.07 -13.97 5.77
N PRO A 210 -0.38 -12.88 6.43
CA PRO A 210 -1.61 -12.20 6.01
C PRO A 210 -1.51 -11.60 4.61
N VAL A 211 -0.38 -10.97 4.29
CA VAL A 211 -0.16 -10.35 2.98
C VAL A 211 -0.03 -11.41 1.89
N ALA A 212 0.69 -12.50 2.17
CA ALA A 212 0.80 -13.61 1.23
C ALA A 212 -0.55 -14.30 0.97
N ALA A 213 -1.36 -14.50 2.01
CA ALA A 213 -2.70 -15.08 1.89
C ALA A 213 -3.65 -14.17 1.10
N ALA A 214 -3.63 -12.86 1.37
CA ALA A 214 -4.42 -11.88 0.63
C ALA A 214 -4.02 -11.82 -0.84
N HIS A 215 -2.71 -11.73 -1.14
CA HIS A 215 -2.18 -11.73 -2.50
C HIS A 215 -2.59 -13.00 -3.26
N GLY A 216 -2.45 -14.17 -2.63
CA GLY A 216 -2.91 -15.45 -3.20
C GLY A 216 -4.39 -15.40 -3.57
N LYS A 217 -5.27 -14.97 -2.65
CA LYS A 217 -6.72 -14.85 -2.89
C LYS A 217 -7.08 -13.78 -3.92
N ALA A 218 -6.31 -12.71 -4.03
CA ALA A 218 -6.49 -11.63 -5.01
C ALA A 218 -5.92 -11.94 -6.40
N ALA A 219 -5.05 -12.95 -6.53
CA ALA A 219 -4.57 -13.43 -7.84
C ALA A 219 -5.55 -14.42 -8.51
N PHE A 220 -6.36 -15.15 -7.74
CA PHE A 220 -7.42 -16.05 -8.25
C PHE A 220 -8.70 -15.41 -8.86
N PRO A 221 -9.11 -14.15 -8.61
CA PRO A 221 -10.34 -13.56 -9.14
C PRO A 221 -10.24 -13.09 -10.59
N ILE A 222 -9.14 -13.36 -11.31
CA ILE A 222 -8.91 -12.87 -12.68
C ILE A 222 -10.10 -13.16 -13.61
N GLY A 223 -10.80 -14.29 -13.43
CA GLY A 223 -12.01 -14.58 -14.21
C GLY A 223 -13.19 -13.65 -13.89
N VAL A 224 -13.48 -13.41 -12.61
CA VAL A 224 -14.70 -12.70 -12.18
C VAL A 224 -14.59 -11.19 -12.41
N GLY A 225 -13.41 -10.62 -12.22
CA GLY A 225 -13.16 -9.19 -12.45
C GLY A 225 -13.25 -8.81 -13.93
N THR A 226 -12.73 -9.66 -14.82
CA THR A 226 -12.85 -9.49 -16.26
C THR A 226 -14.30 -9.56 -16.72
N ASP A 227 -15.10 -10.48 -16.18
CA ASP A 227 -16.51 -10.63 -16.56
C ASP A 227 -17.36 -9.42 -16.15
N VAL A 228 -17.13 -8.87 -14.96
CA VAL A 228 -17.85 -7.66 -14.50
C VAL A 228 -17.46 -6.43 -15.31
N LEU A 229 -16.16 -6.22 -15.56
CA LEU A 229 -15.69 -5.10 -16.39
C LEU A 229 -16.17 -5.23 -17.83
N ARG A 230 -16.16 -6.44 -18.39
CA ARG A 230 -16.71 -6.74 -19.71
C ARG A 230 -18.20 -6.46 -19.77
N LEU A 231 -18.98 -6.92 -18.80
CA LEU A 231 -20.44 -6.67 -18.72
C LEU A 231 -20.76 -5.18 -18.67
N VAL A 232 -20.03 -4.42 -17.83
CA VAL A 232 -20.22 -2.97 -17.71
C VAL A 232 -19.82 -2.23 -19.00
N ALA A 233 -18.71 -2.62 -19.62
CA ALA A 233 -18.25 -2.07 -20.88
C ALA A 233 -19.23 -2.38 -22.03
N SER A 234 -19.69 -3.63 -22.14
CA SER A 234 -20.69 -4.05 -23.14
C SER A 234 -21.99 -3.27 -23.02
N ARG A 235 -22.50 -3.04 -21.81
CA ARG A 235 -23.68 -2.19 -21.58
C ARG A 235 -23.45 -0.74 -21.97
N ARG A 236 -22.31 -0.15 -21.58
CA ARG A 236 -21.99 1.26 -21.87
C ARG A 236 -21.73 1.52 -23.35
N LEU A 237 -21.19 0.54 -24.07
CA LEU A 237 -20.93 0.59 -25.51
C LEU A 237 -22.10 0.10 -26.36
N GLY A 238 -23.20 -0.36 -25.75
CA GLY A 238 -24.40 -0.82 -26.46
C GLY A 238 -24.24 -2.14 -27.21
N LEU A 239 -23.31 -3.01 -26.77
CA LEU A 239 -22.96 -4.27 -27.44
C LEU A 239 -23.82 -5.47 -26.99
N ASP A 240 -24.85 -5.26 -26.18
CA ASP A 240 -25.76 -6.30 -25.71
C ASP A 240 -26.75 -6.72 -26.82
N HIS A 241 -26.30 -7.54 -27.76
CA HIS A 241 -27.19 -8.26 -28.68
C HIS A 241 -27.47 -9.67 -28.14
N THR A 242 -28.60 -9.83 -27.44
CA THR A 242 -29.21 -11.16 -27.22
C THR A 242 -29.66 -11.74 -28.56
N PRO A 243 -29.24 -12.95 -28.96
CA PRO A 243 -29.77 -13.61 -30.15
C PRO A 243 -31.23 -13.99 -29.92
N LYS A 244 -32.11 -13.60 -30.86
CA LYS A 244 -33.54 -13.97 -30.89
C LYS A 244 -33.68 -15.50 -30.94
N PRO A 245 -34.54 -16.13 -30.13
CA PRO A 245 -34.83 -17.55 -30.28
C PRO A 245 -35.59 -17.76 -31.59
N SER A 246 -35.06 -18.62 -32.47
CA SER A 246 -35.74 -19.10 -33.67
C SER A 246 -37.00 -19.87 -33.26
N GLY A 247 -38.18 -19.35 -33.64
CA GLY A 247 -39.47 -19.98 -33.40
C GLY A 247 -39.62 -21.34 -34.10
N PRO A 248 -40.60 -22.16 -33.66
CA PRO A 248 -40.69 -23.57 -34.04
C PRO A 248 -41.06 -23.73 -35.52
N VAL A 249 -40.38 -24.66 -36.19
CA VAL A 249 -40.67 -25.11 -37.56
C VAL A 249 -41.99 -25.89 -37.55
N ALA A 250 -43.02 -25.36 -38.20
CA ALA A 250 -44.25 -26.08 -38.48
C ALA A 250 -44.02 -27.05 -39.64
N SER A 251 -44.26 -28.34 -39.38
CA SER A 251 -44.27 -29.41 -40.38
C SER A 251 -45.63 -29.56 -41.06
N LYS A 252 -45.59 -29.91 -42.35
CA LYS A 252 -46.59 -30.58 -43.23
C LYS A 252 -47.32 -29.72 -44.27
N PRO A 253 -47.76 -30.32 -45.40
CA PRO A 253 -47.69 -31.74 -45.80
C PRO A 253 -46.56 -32.08 -46.79
#